data_AF-A0A2Z4Y6D0-F1
#
_entry.id   AF-A0A2Z4Y6D0-F1
#
_cell.length_a   1.000
_cell.length_b   1.000
_cell.length_c   1.000
_cell.angle_alpha   90.00
_cell.angle_beta   90.00
_cell.angle_gamma   90.00
#
_symmetry.space_group_name_H-M   'P 1'
#
loop_
_entity.id
_entity.type
_entity.pdbx_description
1 polymer ?
#
loop_
_entity_poly.entity_id
_entity_poly.type
_entity_poly.pdbx_seq_one_letter_code
_entity_poly.pdbx_strand_id
1 'polypeptide(L)'
;MFLKRKSVLVSYSWEFSLRHRGSAWQSWEGGIERMLSNFEFVDALEAVRAFVLSQNPDLDEELSRLRSRARAFPDVAPEAVRDALAQCLLGQPADTPVGRRAVRAFVAQALRRNSREVVAHDELSVAESNASVVAMPTAEAPHSALQQEERSRNFAELAGSDEELRRLLHALAREPNIKGAVRLVRASCRSLTELSAVDFLARIGYPIAVAHARSVTFLFRLGVVRAQPKTKSAREEFQEQVARVAHLAAVPPAEVSMLFAFFAGAVRGNAATARCAGRPKCDLCPVAHLCEHARHASANRQPKLRRPIREWSETERPRERLLEGRDLSDAELMAIVLGSGTPQLSAVELARGILEAFGGSLARIGAAAPGEIMAKLREARVGGVGPAKAASLKAAFELGRRAWAASGDPRVTAREMSRPRAVFEHFRTLFQGKGQEEFWVVLLNTKNRLMGQRCVSRGTLNSSIVHPRDVFRDAVRESAAAVILLHNHPSGDPRPSAEDRALTRRLVEVGQTLGIRVLDHVIVGADEYYSFAENGEIAPT
;
A
#
# COMPACT_ATOMS: atom_id res chain seq x y z
N MET A 1 23.33 -21.00 7.57
CA MET A 1 24.71 -20.59 7.20
C MET A 1 24.79 -19.07 7.06
N PHE A 2 24.36 -18.32 8.09
CA PHE A 2 24.42 -16.85 8.13
C PHE A 2 24.76 -16.46 9.56
N LEU A 3 26.04 -16.19 9.81
CA LEU A 3 26.56 -15.38 10.91
C LEU A 3 28.07 -15.33 10.71
N LYS A 4 28.54 -14.37 9.91
CA LYS A 4 29.91 -13.88 10.02
C LYS A 4 29.98 -12.44 9.53
N ARG A 5 30.45 -11.60 10.46
CA ARG A 5 31.36 -10.46 10.30
C ARG A 5 30.79 -9.03 10.31
N LYS A 6 31.28 -8.35 11.36
CA LYS A 6 31.84 -6.98 11.42
C LYS A 6 30.87 -5.86 11.74
N SER A 7 30.81 -5.57 13.04
CA SER A 7 31.09 -4.24 13.59
C SER A 7 31.78 -3.30 12.60
N VAL A 8 31.07 -2.27 12.15
CA VAL A 8 31.69 -1.06 11.61
C VAL A 8 30.91 0.15 12.12
N LEU A 9 31.41 0.72 13.22
CA LEU A 9 31.32 2.15 13.48
C LEU A 9 32.08 2.85 12.35
N VAL A 10 31.37 3.37 11.33
CA VAL A 10 31.98 4.24 10.32
C VAL A 10 31.77 5.68 10.76
N SER A 11 32.87 6.30 11.18
CA SER A 11 33.06 7.75 11.19
C SER A 11 32.91 8.29 9.77
N TYR A 12 32.02 9.26 9.55
CA TYR A 12 31.94 10.01 8.30
C TYR A 12 32.34 11.46 8.55
N SER A 13 33.60 11.81 8.26
CA SER A 13 33.95 13.13 7.74
C SER A 13 33.55 13.17 6.26
N TRP A 14 33.08 14.31 5.73
CA TRP A 14 33.26 14.79 4.34
C TRP A 14 32.51 16.12 4.17
N GLU A 15 33.27 17.18 3.89
CA GLU A 15 32.81 18.46 3.36
C GLU A 15 32.36 18.30 1.89
N PHE A 16 31.15 18.75 1.54
CA PHE A 16 30.92 19.62 0.37
C PHE A 16 29.47 20.16 0.31
N SER A 17 29.40 21.50 0.31
CA SER A 17 28.39 22.41 -0.25
C SER A 17 26.88 22.15 -0.07
N LEU A 18 26.32 22.74 0.99
CA LEU A 18 24.93 23.21 1.05
C LEU A 18 24.91 24.63 1.64
N ARG A 19 25.49 25.61 0.93
CA ARG A 19 25.13 27.02 1.14
C ARG A 19 24.07 27.37 0.10
N HIS A 20 23.02 28.09 0.51
CA HIS A 20 21.92 28.66 -0.29
C HIS A 20 20.64 27.80 -0.38
N ARG A 21 19.82 27.84 0.69
CA ARG A 21 18.34 27.75 0.64
C ARG A 21 17.68 28.04 2.02
N GLY A 22 18.04 29.17 2.62
CA GLY A 22 17.79 29.44 4.05
C GLY A 22 16.48 30.13 4.45
N SER A 23 15.66 30.69 3.55
CA SER A 23 14.63 31.67 3.98
C SER A 23 13.15 31.26 3.84
N ALA A 24 12.82 30.08 3.30
CA ALA A 24 11.42 29.71 3.02
C ALA A 24 10.79 28.69 4.01
N TRP A 25 11.52 28.25 5.03
CA TRP A 25 11.15 27.08 5.85
C TRP A 25 10.62 27.41 7.25
N GLN A 26 10.41 28.69 7.60
CA GLN A 26 10.19 29.12 8.99
C GLN A 26 8.73 29.44 9.38
N SER A 27 7.76 29.49 8.46
CA SER A 27 6.35 29.84 8.77
C SER A 27 5.40 28.62 8.69
N TRP A 28 5.58 27.60 9.54
CA TRP A 28 4.93 26.28 9.40
C TRP A 28 4.14 25.87 10.68
N GLU A 29 3.24 26.73 11.17
CA GLU A 29 2.56 26.49 12.47
C GLU A 29 1.16 25.84 12.38
N GLY A 30 0.50 25.75 11.21
CA GLY A 30 -0.92 25.38 11.16
C GLY A 30 -1.31 24.00 10.58
N GLY A 31 -0.38 23.25 9.97
CA GLY A 31 -0.68 22.02 9.21
C GLY A 31 -0.44 20.71 9.98
N ILE A 32 0.55 20.71 10.87
CA ILE A 32 1.12 19.50 11.48
C ILE A 32 0.30 19.02 12.68
N GLU A 33 -0.21 19.95 13.50
CA GLU A 33 -1.12 19.60 14.60
C GLU A 33 -2.42 18.96 14.10
N ARG A 34 -2.91 19.34 12.91
CA ARG A 34 -4.05 18.68 12.24
C ARG A 34 -3.74 17.25 11.82
N MET A 35 -2.58 17.01 11.22
CA MET A 35 -2.19 15.67 10.74
C MET A 35 -1.92 14.70 11.90
N LEU A 36 -1.40 15.20 13.02
CA LEU A 36 -1.11 14.41 14.22
C LEU A 36 -2.31 14.26 15.18
N SER A 37 -3.43 14.96 14.95
CA SER A 37 -4.64 14.89 15.78
C SER A 37 -5.76 14.00 15.24
N ASN A 38 -5.76 13.62 13.95
CA ASN A 38 -6.97 13.13 13.27
C ASN A 38 -6.87 11.80 12.50
N PHE A 39 -6.17 10.76 12.97
CA PHE A 39 -6.08 9.44 12.29
C PHE A 39 -5.44 9.44 10.88
N GLU A 40 -5.26 10.59 10.22
CA GLU A 40 -4.63 10.74 8.90
C GLU A 40 -3.21 10.15 8.85
N PHE A 41 -2.49 10.17 9.98
CA PHE A 41 -1.15 9.59 10.04
C PHE A 41 -1.15 8.06 10.09
N VAL A 42 -2.19 7.44 10.65
CA VAL A 42 -2.37 5.98 10.63
C VAL A 42 -2.69 5.54 9.21
N ASP A 43 -3.57 6.26 8.52
CA ASP A 43 -3.87 6.02 7.10
C ASP A 43 -2.64 6.22 6.22
N ALA A 44 -1.82 7.25 6.51
CA ALA A 44 -0.54 7.46 5.84
C ALA A 44 0.43 6.29 6.06
N LEU A 45 0.49 5.77 7.29
CA LEU A 45 1.30 4.60 7.61
C LEU A 45 0.81 3.36 6.86
N GLU A 46 -0.50 3.12 6.80
CA GLU A 46 -1.07 1.98 6.06
C GLU A 46 -0.84 2.12 4.55
N ALA A 47 -0.95 3.32 3.99
CA ALA A 47 -0.62 3.58 2.59
C ALA A 47 0.88 3.35 2.30
N VAL A 48 1.76 3.76 3.22
CA VAL A 48 3.20 3.45 3.15
C VAL A 48 3.43 1.94 3.26
N ARG A 49 2.75 1.25 4.18
CA ARG A 49 2.86 -0.21 4.36
C ARG A 49 2.45 -0.93 3.09
N ALA A 50 1.25 -0.65 2.56
CA ALA A 50 0.74 -1.29 1.34
C ALA A 50 1.72 -1.10 0.17
N PHE A 51 2.25 0.10 0.00
CA PHE A 51 3.28 0.36 -1.00
C PHE A 51 4.55 -0.47 -0.74
N VAL A 52 5.11 -0.43 0.47
CA VAL A 52 6.35 -1.14 0.80
C VAL A 52 6.20 -2.65 0.59
N LEU A 53 5.10 -3.25 1.04
CA LEU A 53 4.82 -4.67 0.86
C LEU A 53 4.63 -5.04 -0.61
N SER A 54 3.98 -4.19 -1.42
CA SER A 54 3.86 -4.43 -2.87
C SER A 54 5.22 -4.49 -3.59
N GLN A 55 6.22 -3.81 -3.06
CA GLN A 55 7.58 -3.78 -3.62
C GLN A 55 8.52 -4.79 -2.95
N ASN A 56 8.15 -5.33 -1.78
CA ASN A 56 8.98 -6.22 -0.97
C ASN A 56 8.08 -7.28 -0.29
N PRO A 57 7.59 -8.28 -1.03
CA PRO A 57 6.64 -9.27 -0.49
C PRO A 57 7.17 -10.05 0.71
N ASP A 58 8.47 -10.38 0.71
CA ASP A 58 9.13 -11.14 1.78
C ASP A 58 9.19 -10.37 3.11
N LEU A 59 8.94 -9.06 3.10
CA LEU A 59 9.00 -8.23 4.30
C LEU A 59 7.87 -8.55 5.28
N ASP A 60 6.73 -9.05 4.81
CA ASP A 60 5.56 -9.31 5.68
C ASP A 60 5.85 -10.36 6.76
N GLU A 61 6.64 -11.39 6.41
CA GLU A 61 7.10 -12.39 7.37
C GLU A 61 8.04 -11.76 8.42
N GLU A 62 8.93 -10.85 8.00
CA GLU A 62 9.84 -10.14 8.89
C GLU A 62 9.10 -9.21 9.86
N LEU A 63 8.07 -8.49 9.38
CA LEU A 63 7.18 -7.68 10.23
C LEU A 63 6.43 -8.55 11.24
N SER A 64 5.95 -9.72 10.82
CA SER A 64 5.28 -10.68 11.71
C SER A 64 6.20 -11.21 12.82
N ARG A 65 7.47 -11.50 12.48
CA ARG A 65 8.50 -11.86 13.46
C ARG A 65 8.80 -10.72 14.42
N LEU A 66 8.88 -9.48 13.93
CA LEU A 66 9.08 -8.30 14.78
C LEU A 66 7.95 -8.11 15.79
N ARG A 67 6.69 -8.19 15.34
CA ARG A 67 5.50 -8.11 16.22
C ARG A 67 5.52 -9.20 17.29
N SER A 68 5.88 -10.42 16.91
CA SER A 68 5.96 -11.56 17.83
C SER A 68 7.06 -11.36 18.89
N ARG A 69 8.24 -10.86 18.49
CA ARG A 69 9.31 -10.51 19.43
C ARG A 69 8.93 -9.37 20.37
N ALA A 70 8.28 -8.33 19.86
CA ALA A 70 7.84 -7.21 20.68
C ALA A 70 6.79 -7.63 21.72
N ARG A 71 5.86 -8.53 21.36
CA ARG A 71 4.88 -9.10 22.30
C ARG A 71 5.53 -9.94 23.40
N ALA A 72 6.56 -10.71 23.08
CA ALA A 72 7.28 -11.56 24.03
C ALA A 72 8.32 -10.81 24.89
N PHE A 73 8.61 -9.53 24.61
CA PHE A 73 9.63 -8.76 25.30
C PHE A 73 9.44 -8.66 26.83
N PRO A 74 8.22 -8.43 27.37
CA PRO A 74 8.00 -8.41 28.81
C PRO A 74 8.30 -9.75 29.50
N ASP A 75 8.27 -10.85 28.73
CA ASP A 75 8.44 -12.22 29.21
C ASP A 75 9.88 -12.74 29.03
N VAL A 76 10.85 -11.86 28.73
CA VAL A 76 12.26 -12.24 28.67
C VAL A 76 12.68 -12.82 30.03
N ALA A 77 13.27 -14.02 30.00
CA ALA A 77 13.69 -14.74 31.20
C ALA A 77 14.67 -13.90 32.05
N PRO A 78 14.48 -13.78 33.37
CA PRO A 78 15.36 -13.01 34.25
C PRO A 78 16.85 -13.35 34.09
N GLU A 79 17.18 -14.63 33.86
CA GLU A 79 18.55 -15.09 33.61
C GLU A 79 19.17 -14.43 32.38
N ALA A 80 18.42 -14.29 31.29
CA ALA A 80 18.88 -13.63 30.08
C ALA A 80 19.11 -12.13 30.32
N VAL A 81 18.27 -11.49 31.15
CA VAL A 81 18.45 -10.10 31.55
C VAL A 81 19.73 -9.92 32.39
N ARG A 82 19.98 -10.82 33.35
CA ARG A 82 21.20 -10.82 34.17
C ARG A 82 22.45 -10.96 33.32
N ASP A 83 22.45 -11.92 32.40
CA ASP A 83 23.58 -12.17 31.51
C ASP A 83 23.85 -10.95 30.61
N ALA A 84 22.80 -10.33 30.06
CA ALA A 84 22.94 -9.11 29.26
C ALA A 84 23.50 -7.94 30.08
N LEU A 85 22.99 -7.73 31.30
CA LEU A 85 23.45 -6.66 32.19
C LEU A 85 24.92 -6.84 32.58
N ALA A 86 25.31 -8.07 32.94
CA ALA A 86 26.69 -8.41 33.29
C ALA A 86 27.64 -8.24 32.10
N GLN A 87 27.23 -8.62 30.89
CA GLN A 87 28.02 -8.40 29.66
C GLN A 87 28.31 -6.91 29.46
N CYS A 88 27.31 -6.05 29.63
CA CYS A 88 27.44 -4.60 29.45
C CYS A 88 28.33 -3.95 30.52
N LEU A 89 28.26 -4.40 31.79
CA LEU A 89 29.10 -3.88 32.87
C LEU A 89 30.57 -4.29 32.75
N LEU A 90 30.84 -5.46 32.17
CA LEU A 90 32.19 -6.00 31.97
C LEU A 90 32.81 -5.62 30.61
N GLY A 91 32.02 -5.08 29.68
CA GLY A 91 32.45 -4.84 28.30
C GLY A 91 32.80 -6.13 27.54
N GLN A 92 32.25 -7.28 27.96
CA GLN A 92 32.63 -8.58 27.42
C GLN A 92 31.65 -9.07 26.35
N PRO A 93 32.13 -9.54 25.19
CA PRO A 93 31.28 -10.08 24.15
C PRO A 93 30.82 -11.51 24.49
N ALA A 94 29.51 -11.76 24.33
CA ALA A 94 28.82 -13.01 24.72
C ALA A 94 29.20 -14.24 23.86
N ASP A 95 29.72 -14.01 22.67
CA ASP A 95 30.02 -15.02 21.67
C ASP A 95 31.36 -15.74 21.93
N THR A 96 32.22 -15.18 22.79
CA THR A 96 33.50 -15.81 23.14
C THR A 96 33.40 -16.73 24.36
N PRO A 97 34.09 -17.89 24.37
CA PRO A 97 34.17 -18.76 25.56
C PRO A 97 34.74 -18.05 26.80
N VAL A 98 35.66 -17.10 26.60
CA VAL A 98 36.29 -16.31 27.67
C VAL A 98 35.27 -15.33 28.26
N GLY A 99 34.56 -14.57 27.42
CA GLY A 99 33.51 -13.65 27.86
C GLY A 99 32.39 -14.36 28.63
N ARG A 100 31.94 -15.54 28.17
CA ARG A 100 30.94 -16.35 28.88
C ARG A 100 31.40 -16.78 30.28
N ARG A 101 32.66 -17.16 30.43
CA ARG A 101 33.22 -17.52 31.75
C ARG A 101 33.31 -16.30 32.66
N ALA A 102 33.76 -15.15 32.15
CA ALA A 102 33.85 -13.90 32.90
C ALA A 102 32.47 -13.44 33.40
N VAL A 103 31.45 -13.47 32.54
CA VAL A 103 30.06 -13.12 32.88
C VAL A 103 29.52 -14.04 33.97
N ARG A 104 29.64 -15.37 33.82
CA ARG A 104 29.18 -16.33 34.83
C ARG A 104 29.86 -16.14 36.18
N ALA A 105 31.18 -15.91 36.17
CA ALA A 105 31.95 -15.68 37.39
C ALA A 105 31.49 -14.40 38.10
N PHE A 106 31.30 -13.31 37.34
CA PHE A 106 30.82 -12.03 37.87
C PHE A 106 29.41 -12.14 38.46
N VAL A 107 28.45 -12.71 37.72
CA VAL A 107 27.07 -12.89 38.21
C VAL A 107 27.05 -13.70 39.51
N ALA A 108 27.76 -14.83 39.54
CA ALA A 108 27.83 -15.67 40.73
C ALA A 108 28.52 -14.96 41.92
N GLN A 109 29.55 -14.15 41.67
CA GLN A 109 30.24 -13.39 42.72
C GLN A 109 29.38 -12.25 43.27
N ALA A 110 28.71 -11.49 42.41
CA ALA A 110 27.89 -10.35 42.81
C ALA A 110 26.66 -10.79 43.63
N LEU A 111 25.97 -11.86 43.21
CA LEU A 111 24.82 -12.39 43.93
C LEU A 111 25.20 -13.04 45.27
N ARG A 112 26.37 -13.71 45.35
CA ARG A 112 26.88 -14.26 46.62
C ARG A 112 27.30 -13.20 47.64
N ARG A 113 27.78 -12.04 47.17
CA ARG A 113 28.15 -10.92 48.06
C ARG A 113 26.92 -10.22 48.62
N ASN A 114 25.91 -9.99 47.79
CA ASN A 114 24.66 -9.39 48.25
C ASN A 114 23.94 -10.27 49.28
N SER A 115 23.93 -11.59 49.08
CA SER A 115 23.39 -12.53 50.09
C SER A 115 24.21 -12.57 51.38
N ARG A 116 25.51 -12.24 51.38
CA ARG A 116 26.32 -12.09 52.60
C ARG A 116 26.19 -10.72 53.27
N GLU A 117 26.03 -9.63 52.52
CA GLU A 117 25.78 -8.28 53.07
C GLU A 117 24.37 -8.17 53.67
N VAL A 118 23.35 -8.81 53.06
CA VAL A 118 21.99 -8.91 53.64
C VAL A 118 22.01 -9.71 54.95
N VAL A 119 22.85 -10.75 55.06
CA VAL A 119 23.02 -11.54 56.29
C VAL A 119 23.89 -10.80 57.33
N ALA A 120 24.92 -10.05 56.90
CA ALA A 120 25.78 -9.27 57.79
C ALA A 120 25.11 -8.02 58.38
N HIS A 121 24.00 -7.54 57.81
CA HIS A 121 23.16 -6.52 58.44
C HIS A 121 22.30 -7.07 59.60
N ASP A 122 22.12 -8.39 59.70
CA ASP A 122 21.52 -9.06 60.86
C ASP A 122 22.56 -9.52 61.89
N GLU A 123 23.85 -9.61 61.53
CA GLU A 123 24.92 -9.98 62.45
C GLU A 123 26.12 -9.02 62.35
N LEU A 124 26.08 -7.98 63.17
CA LEU A 124 27.28 -7.34 63.68
C LEU A 124 28.07 -8.39 64.49
N SER A 125 29.01 -9.09 63.87
CA SER A 125 30.37 -9.30 64.40
C SER A 125 31.13 -10.40 63.62
N VAL A 126 32.44 -10.16 63.50
CA VAL A 126 33.52 -11.12 63.30
C VAL A 126 34.04 -11.36 61.86
N ALA A 127 35.23 -10.77 61.68
CA ALA A 127 36.43 -11.24 60.98
C ALA A 127 36.54 -11.16 59.45
N GLU A 128 37.49 -10.31 59.08
CA GLU A 128 38.27 -10.28 57.85
C GLU A 128 38.94 -11.64 57.56
N SER A 129 38.93 -12.04 56.27
CA SER A 129 40.12 -12.48 55.52
C SER A 129 39.71 -13.36 54.33
N ASN A 130 39.93 -12.84 53.12
CA ASN A 130 40.67 -13.50 52.03
C ASN A 130 40.37 -12.79 50.70
N ALA A 131 41.22 -11.81 50.43
CA ALA A 131 41.44 -11.28 49.10
C ALA A 131 42.31 -12.27 48.32
N SER A 132 41.76 -12.86 47.27
CA SER A 132 42.56 -13.44 46.18
C SER A 132 41.98 -12.96 44.86
N VAL A 133 42.55 -11.85 44.39
CA VAL A 133 42.30 -11.21 43.09
C VAL A 133 42.79 -12.16 41.99
N VAL A 134 41.88 -12.71 41.20
CA VAL A 134 42.22 -13.31 39.90
C VAL A 134 42.31 -12.17 38.90
N ALA A 135 43.53 -11.70 38.65
CA ALA A 135 43.82 -10.80 37.54
C ALA A 135 43.72 -11.59 36.23
N MET A 136 42.87 -11.14 35.31
CA MET A 136 42.84 -11.59 33.91
C MET A 136 43.05 -10.37 33.00
N PRO A 137 43.85 -10.49 31.93
CA PRO A 137 44.22 -9.34 31.12
C PRO A 137 43.11 -9.01 30.11
N THR A 138 42.59 -7.79 30.17
CA THR A 138 41.76 -7.19 29.10
C THR A 138 42.45 -5.94 28.58
N ALA A 139 42.37 -5.71 27.28
CA ALA A 139 43.07 -4.64 26.55
C ALA A 139 42.49 -3.22 26.76
N GLU A 140 41.85 -2.96 27.91
CA GLU A 140 41.45 -1.62 28.36
C GLU A 140 41.98 -1.44 29.80
N ALA A 141 42.45 -0.24 30.12
CA ALA A 141 43.15 0.09 31.37
C ALA A 141 42.47 -0.51 32.62
N PRO A 142 43.24 -0.98 33.62
CA PRO A 142 42.69 -1.62 34.80
C PRO A 142 41.75 -0.66 35.54
N HIS A 143 40.45 -0.99 35.58
CA HIS A 143 39.51 -0.34 36.49
C HIS A 143 40.01 -0.53 37.93
N SER A 144 39.96 0.51 38.76
CA SER A 144 40.38 0.39 40.16
C SER A 144 39.48 -0.61 40.90
N ALA A 145 40.01 -1.31 41.91
CA ALA A 145 39.24 -2.29 42.69
C ALA A 145 37.89 -1.73 43.21
N LEU A 146 37.88 -0.44 43.59
CA LEU A 146 36.68 0.30 44.01
C LEU A 146 35.61 0.38 42.91
N GLN A 147 36.00 0.61 41.64
CA GLN A 147 35.06 0.65 40.52
C GLN A 147 34.44 -0.72 40.24
N GLN A 148 35.19 -1.80 40.46
CA GLN A 148 34.69 -3.16 40.28
C GLN A 148 33.73 -3.58 41.40
N GLU A 149 33.97 -3.11 42.63
CA GLU A 149 33.07 -3.30 43.77
C GLU A 149 31.75 -2.54 43.57
N GLU A 150 31.81 -1.27 43.17
CA GLU A 150 30.62 -0.46 42.89
C GLU A 150 29.74 -1.08 41.80
N ARG A 151 30.35 -1.56 40.70
CA ARG A 151 29.64 -2.31 39.63
C ARG A 151 28.96 -3.57 40.15
N SER A 152 29.62 -4.29 41.04
CA SER A 152 29.07 -5.55 41.60
C SER A 152 27.87 -5.27 42.51
N ARG A 153 27.93 -4.21 43.32
CA ARG A 153 26.82 -3.78 44.20
C ARG A 153 25.62 -3.32 43.39
N ASN A 154 25.82 -2.39 42.46
CA ASN A 154 24.74 -1.86 41.60
C ASN A 154 24.15 -2.95 40.68
N PHE A 155 24.93 -3.97 40.30
CA PHE A 155 24.40 -5.14 39.62
C PHE A 155 23.47 -5.92 40.55
N ALA A 156 23.92 -6.26 41.76
CA ALA A 156 23.17 -7.10 42.67
C ALA A 156 21.89 -6.43 43.22
N GLU A 157 21.89 -5.11 43.36
CA GLU A 157 20.70 -4.32 43.74
C GLU A 157 19.54 -4.46 42.74
N LEU A 158 19.84 -4.63 41.44
CA LEU A 158 18.82 -4.83 40.40
C LEU A 158 18.60 -6.32 40.05
N ALA A 159 19.70 -7.06 39.90
CA ALA A 159 19.71 -8.44 39.42
C ALA A 159 19.51 -9.48 40.53
N GLY A 160 19.51 -9.05 41.80
CA GLY A 160 19.30 -9.90 42.97
C GLY A 160 17.90 -10.49 43.04
N SER A 161 16.91 -9.79 42.48
CA SER A 161 15.50 -10.18 42.51
C SER A 161 14.93 -10.36 41.11
N ASP A 162 14.36 -11.53 40.83
CA ASP A 162 13.60 -11.76 39.59
C ASP A 162 12.45 -10.75 39.47
N GLU A 163 11.85 -10.36 40.59
CA GLU A 163 10.73 -9.41 40.63
C GLU A 163 11.15 -8.00 40.19
N GLU A 164 12.36 -7.58 40.53
CA GLU A 164 12.90 -6.27 40.09
C GLU A 164 13.22 -6.28 38.60
N LEU A 165 13.77 -7.38 38.10
CA LEU A 165 14.01 -7.55 36.67
C LEU A 165 12.70 -7.55 35.87
N ARG A 166 11.65 -8.23 36.36
CA ARG A 166 10.31 -8.19 35.74
C ARG A 166 9.70 -6.79 35.80
N ARG A 167 9.82 -6.09 36.93
CA ARG A 167 9.37 -4.68 37.05
C ARG A 167 10.08 -3.78 36.03
N LEU A 168 11.39 -3.93 35.84
CA LEU A 168 12.14 -3.20 34.82
C LEU A 168 11.64 -3.53 33.41
N LEU A 169 11.43 -4.80 33.06
CA LEU A 169 10.92 -5.21 31.74
C LEU A 169 9.54 -4.62 31.45
N HIS A 170 8.62 -4.64 32.43
CA HIS A 170 7.30 -4.02 32.27
C HIS A 170 7.36 -2.49 32.15
N ALA A 171 8.25 -1.83 32.89
CA ALA A 171 8.47 -0.39 32.74
C ALA A 171 9.03 -0.06 31.34
N LEU A 172 9.99 -0.85 30.87
CA LEU A 172 10.56 -0.71 29.52
C LEU A 172 9.50 -0.96 28.44
N ALA A 173 8.63 -1.95 28.59
CA ALA A 173 7.58 -2.22 27.60
C ALA A 173 6.58 -1.07 27.41
N ARG A 174 6.45 -0.18 28.41
CA ARG A 174 5.58 1.01 28.37
C ARG A 174 6.31 2.27 27.94
N GLU A 175 7.63 2.23 27.86
CA GLU A 175 8.46 3.32 27.38
C GLU A 175 8.74 3.08 25.90
N PRO A 176 8.30 3.93 24.97
CA PRO A 176 8.58 3.74 23.55
C PRO A 176 9.81 4.53 23.08
N ASN A 177 10.36 5.42 23.91
CA ASN A 177 11.50 6.28 23.58
C ASN A 177 12.81 5.69 24.10
N ILE A 178 13.84 5.59 23.24
CA ILE A 178 15.15 5.06 23.65
C ILE A 178 15.78 5.89 24.78
N LYS A 179 15.60 7.21 24.81
CA LYS A 179 16.13 8.05 25.90
C LYS A 179 15.41 7.77 27.22
N GLY A 180 14.10 7.58 27.16
CA GLY A 180 13.33 7.17 28.33
C GLY A 180 13.81 5.83 28.84
N ALA A 181 13.96 4.85 27.95
CA ALA A 181 14.44 3.51 28.29
C ALA A 181 15.86 3.53 28.86
N VAL A 182 16.77 4.30 28.26
CA VAL A 182 18.14 4.48 28.78
C VAL A 182 18.13 5.16 30.14
N ARG A 183 17.27 6.17 30.37
CA ARG A 183 17.10 6.77 31.70
C ARG A 183 16.59 5.76 32.73
N LEU A 184 15.59 4.96 32.38
CA LEU A 184 15.06 3.90 33.24
C LEU A 184 16.14 2.88 33.61
N VAL A 185 16.84 2.34 32.61
CA VAL A 185 17.93 1.36 32.81
C VAL A 185 19.03 1.94 33.71
N ARG A 186 19.44 3.18 33.48
CA ARG A 186 20.51 3.82 34.27
C ARG A 186 20.05 4.23 35.68
N ALA A 187 18.77 4.50 35.87
CA ALA A 187 18.20 4.69 37.20
C ALA A 187 18.19 3.37 37.99
N SER A 188 17.92 2.25 37.30
CA SER A 188 17.94 0.91 37.89
C SER A 188 19.35 0.34 38.08
N CYS A 189 20.34 0.73 37.28
CA CYS A 189 21.74 0.34 37.45
C CYS A 189 22.69 1.50 37.09
N ARG A 190 23.16 2.22 38.12
CA ARG A 190 23.90 3.48 37.98
C ARG A 190 25.27 3.33 37.33
N SER A 191 25.85 2.13 37.40
CA SER A 191 27.14 1.82 36.79
C SER A 191 27.12 1.73 35.26
N LEU A 192 25.93 1.75 34.64
CA LEU A 192 25.82 1.79 33.19
C LEU A 192 26.04 3.20 32.64
N THR A 193 26.96 3.28 31.69
CA THR A 193 27.08 4.43 30.78
C THR A 193 25.90 4.48 29.81
N GLU A 194 25.71 5.61 29.12
CA GLU A 194 24.69 5.73 28.08
C GLU A 194 24.86 4.68 26.97
N LEU A 195 26.10 4.44 26.54
CA LEU A 195 26.41 3.46 25.50
C LEU A 195 26.12 2.01 25.93
N SER A 196 26.53 1.65 27.16
CA SER A 196 26.29 0.30 27.70
C SER A 196 24.81 0.05 28.01
N ALA A 197 24.04 1.08 28.37
CA ALA A 197 22.59 0.98 28.50
C ALA A 197 21.89 0.73 27.15
N VAL A 198 22.36 1.37 26.07
CA VAL A 198 21.85 1.08 24.71
C VAL A 198 22.20 -0.34 24.28
N ASP A 199 23.42 -0.80 24.54
CA ASP A 199 23.83 -2.19 24.26
C ASP A 199 22.99 -3.20 25.05
N PHE A 200 22.71 -2.91 26.33
CA PHE A 200 21.84 -3.73 27.17
C PHE A 200 20.44 -3.87 26.57
N LEU A 201 19.80 -2.75 26.22
CA LEU A 201 18.47 -2.73 25.59
C LEU A 201 18.44 -3.55 24.30
N ALA A 202 19.48 -3.44 23.47
CA ALA A 202 19.60 -4.24 22.24
C ALA A 202 19.72 -5.75 22.53
N ARG A 203 20.49 -6.15 23.55
CA ARG A 203 20.67 -7.55 23.95
C ARG A 203 19.40 -8.21 24.46
N ILE A 204 18.59 -7.48 25.22
CA ILE A 204 17.30 -7.98 25.72
C ILE A 204 16.18 -7.86 24.66
N GLY A 205 16.49 -7.40 23.44
CA GLY A 205 15.55 -7.38 22.33
C GLY A 205 14.51 -6.26 22.39
N TYR A 206 14.81 -5.17 23.08
CA TYR A 206 13.91 -4.01 23.21
C TYR A 206 13.59 -3.39 21.82
N PRO A 207 12.30 -3.21 21.45
CA PRO A 207 11.87 -2.91 20.08
C PRO A 207 11.99 -1.43 19.69
N ILE A 208 13.23 -0.93 19.58
CA ILE A 208 13.53 0.47 19.30
C ILE A 208 13.26 0.87 17.86
N ALA A 209 12.71 2.07 17.66
CA ALA A 209 12.69 2.75 16.37
C ALA A 209 14.10 3.24 15.96
N VAL A 210 14.58 2.78 14.80
CA VAL A 210 15.89 3.19 14.26
C VAL A 210 15.75 4.45 13.40
N ALA A 211 16.38 5.54 13.83
CA ALA A 211 16.34 6.84 13.15
C ALA A 211 17.35 6.94 12.00
N HIS A 212 17.07 6.27 10.87
CA HIS A 212 17.90 6.42 9.67
C HIS A 212 17.81 7.84 9.11
N ALA A 213 18.93 8.39 8.63
CA ALA A 213 18.99 9.77 8.12
C ALA A 213 17.96 10.06 7.01
N ARG A 214 17.69 9.08 6.12
CA ARG A 214 16.67 9.22 5.07
C ARG A 214 15.25 9.16 5.63
N SER A 215 14.97 8.33 6.63
CA SER A 215 13.68 8.27 7.30
C SER A 215 13.38 9.57 8.05
N VAL A 216 14.39 10.15 8.73
CA VAL A 216 14.29 11.48 9.35
C VAL A 216 14.00 12.55 8.30
N THR A 217 14.69 12.51 7.15
CA THR A 217 14.43 13.44 6.03
C THR A 217 13.01 13.29 5.47
N PHE A 218 12.50 12.07 5.38
CA PHE A 218 11.13 11.81 4.94
C PHE A 218 10.08 12.42 5.89
N LEU A 219 10.20 12.19 7.19
CA LEU A 219 9.28 12.78 8.17
C LEU A 219 9.43 14.30 8.25
N PHE A 220 10.63 14.84 8.05
CA PHE A 220 10.83 16.28 7.90
C PHE A 220 10.10 16.85 6.68
N ARG A 221 10.15 16.15 5.54
CA ARG A 221 9.38 16.53 4.32
C ARG A 221 7.87 16.42 4.50
N LEU A 222 7.41 15.52 5.37
CA LEU A 222 6.00 15.41 5.79
C LEU A 222 5.62 16.47 6.83
N GLY A 223 6.57 17.24 7.36
CA GLY A 223 6.33 18.19 8.45
C GLY A 223 6.21 17.54 9.84
N VAL A 224 6.34 16.23 9.96
CA VAL A 224 6.19 15.50 11.23
C VAL A 224 7.38 15.73 12.16
N VAL A 225 8.58 15.80 11.59
CA VAL A 225 9.80 16.20 12.30
C VAL A 225 10.12 17.63 11.90
N ARG A 226 10.21 18.55 12.85
CA ARG A 226 10.46 19.98 12.58
C ARG A 226 11.93 20.34 12.66
N ALA A 227 12.68 19.63 13.50
CA ALA A 227 14.11 19.85 13.62
C ALA A 227 14.84 19.53 12.31
N GLN A 228 15.85 20.33 12.00
CA GLN A 228 16.62 20.20 10.77
C GLN A 228 17.23 18.79 10.62
N PRO A 229 17.09 18.15 9.44
CA PRO A 229 17.64 16.82 9.23
C PRO A 229 19.15 16.78 9.51
N LYS A 230 19.65 15.61 9.95
CA LYS A 230 21.04 15.35 10.36
C LYS A 230 21.45 15.94 11.70
N THR A 231 20.57 16.64 12.42
CA THR A 231 20.83 17.06 13.81
C THR A 231 20.51 15.96 14.83
N LYS A 232 21.09 16.06 16.03
CA LYS A 232 20.73 15.20 17.17
C LYS A 232 19.25 15.37 17.53
N SER A 233 18.78 16.62 17.62
CA SER A 233 17.37 16.96 17.90
C SER A 233 16.40 16.31 16.92
N ALA A 234 16.70 16.29 15.60
CA ALA A 234 15.82 15.65 14.62
C ALA A 234 15.71 14.12 14.76
N ARG A 235 16.77 13.46 15.24
CA ARG A 235 16.70 12.02 15.52
C ARG A 235 15.86 11.73 16.76
N GLU A 236 15.90 12.63 17.74
CA GLU A 236 15.13 12.51 18.98
C GLU A 236 13.65 12.75 18.72
N GLU A 237 13.32 13.83 18.00
CA GLU A 237 11.95 14.13 17.56
C GLU A 237 11.41 13.00 16.67
N PHE A 238 12.23 12.45 15.76
CA PHE A 238 11.85 11.26 14.98
C PHE A 238 11.41 10.10 15.87
N GLN A 239 12.17 9.79 16.93
CA GLN A 239 11.86 8.66 17.81
C GLN A 239 10.56 8.90 18.58
N GLU A 240 10.33 10.12 19.04
CA GLU A 240 9.09 10.51 19.70
C GLU A 240 7.87 10.39 18.76
N GLN A 241 7.99 10.90 17.54
CA GLN A 241 6.88 10.82 16.58
C GLN A 241 6.62 9.38 16.14
N VAL A 242 7.67 8.59 15.87
CA VAL A 242 7.50 7.16 15.53
C VAL A 242 6.86 6.39 16.68
N ALA A 243 7.26 6.65 17.92
CA ALA A 243 6.65 6.06 19.11
C ALA A 243 5.14 6.38 19.21
N ARG A 244 4.78 7.65 19.02
CA ARG A 244 3.38 8.09 19.04
C ARG A 244 2.55 7.40 17.96
N VAL A 245 3.09 7.30 16.76
CA VAL A 245 2.43 6.66 15.61
C VAL A 245 2.26 5.17 15.83
N ALA A 246 3.31 4.51 16.33
CA ALA A 246 3.29 3.10 16.66
C ALA A 246 2.22 2.78 17.69
N HIS A 247 2.08 3.62 18.72
CA HIS A 247 1.01 3.52 19.72
C HIS A 247 -0.38 3.63 19.09
N LEU A 248 -0.63 4.66 18.26
CA LEU A 248 -1.91 4.84 17.57
C LEU A 248 -2.27 3.70 16.62
N ALA A 249 -1.27 3.16 15.92
CA ALA A 249 -1.43 2.06 14.98
C ALA A 249 -1.38 0.66 15.64
N ALA A 250 -1.26 0.59 16.97
CA ALA A 250 -1.13 -0.65 17.73
C ALA A 250 -0.05 -1.62 17.19
N VAL A 251 1.10 -1.06 16.75
CA VAL A 251 2.25 -1.82 16.25
C VAL A 251 3.54 -1.41 16.96
N PRO A 252 4.61 -2.22 16.92
CA PRO A 252 5.88 -1.85 17.53
C PRO A 252 6.56 -0.65 16.84
N PRO A 253 7.26 0.23 17.57
CA PRO A 253 8.03 1.33 16.97
C PRO A 253 9.08 0.87 15.95
N ALA A 254 9.69 -0.29 16.18
CA ALA A 254 10.61 -0.93 15.25
C ALA A 254 9.99 -1.16 13.87
N GLU A 255 8.74 -1.63 13.81
CA GLU A 255 8.01 -1.87 12.56
C GLU A 255 7.78 -0.56 11.78
N VAL A 256 7.28 0.49 12.45
CA VAL A 256 7.08 1.79 11.81
C VAL A 256 8.40 2.33 11.25
N SER A 257 9.48 2.24 12.03
CA SER A 257 10.80 2.70 11.59
C SER A 257 11.33 1.91 10.40
N MET A 258 11.05 0.59 10.33
CA MET A 258 11.41 -0.28 9.23
C MET A 258 10.64 0.11 7.96
N LEU A 259 9.32 0.26 8.04
CA LEU A 259 8.50 0.71 6.91
C LEU A 259 9.00 2.04 6.34
N PHE A 260 9.31 3.01 7.22
CA PHE A 260 9.88 4.29 6.79
C PHE A 260 11.28 4.15 6.19
N ALA A 261 12.11 3.24 6.69
CA ALA A 261 13.42 2.95 6.14
C ALA A 261 13.34 2.41 4.71
N PHE A 262 12.41 1.48 4.43
CA PHE A 262 12.15 1.00 3.07
C PHE A 262 11.60 2.14 2.20
N PHE A 263 10.57 2.85 2.66
CA PHE A 263 9.95 3.93 1.90
C PHE A 263 10.90 5.07 1.51
N ALA A 264 11.80 5.44 2.43
CA ALA A 264 12.81 6.47 2.24
C ALA A 264 14.11 5.95 1.59
N GLY A 265 14.21 4.66 1.30
CA GLY A 265 15.38 4.03 0.70
C GLY A 265 16.62 4.06 1.58
N ALA A 266 16.45 3.96 2.90
CA ALA A 266 17.53 3.80 3.87
C ALA A 266 18.12 2.38 3.89
N VAL A 267 17.36 1.39 3.40
CA VAL A 267 17.78 -0.01 3.34
C VAL A 267 18.71 -0.24 2.14
N ARG A 268 19.80 -0.97 2.34
CA ARG A 268 20.79 -1.28 1.29
C ARG A 268 20.11 -2.07 0.17
N GLY A 269 20.31 -1.66 -1.08
CA GLY A 269 19.68 -2.30 -2.25
C GLY A 269 18.25 -1.84 -2.57
N ASN A 270 17.56 -1.13 -1.68
CA ASN A 270 16.16 -0.70 -1.87
C ASN A 270 16.02 0.67 -2.60
N ALA A 271 17.13 1.37 -2.88
CA ALA A 271 17.06 2.75 -3.40
C ALA A 271 16.26 2.91 -4.72
N ALA A 272 16.19 1.88 -5.56
CA ALA A 272 15.45 1.91 -6.82
C ALA A 272 13.92 1.88 -6.63
N THR A 273 13.45 1.11 -5.66
CA THR A 273 12.04 0.90 -5.30
C THR A 273 11.53 1.94 -4.31
N ALA A 274 12.42 2.59 -3.57
CA ALA A 274 12.07 3.65 -2.64
C ALA A 274 11.39 4.85 -3.31
N ARG A 275 10.47 5.50 -2.57
CA ARG A 275 9.67 6.61 -3.09
C ARG A 275 10.16 7.97 -2.63
N CYS A 276 10.60 8.08 -1.37
CA CYS A 276 11.10 9.33 -0.77
C CYS A 276 12.63 9.36 -0.60
N ALA A 277 13.37 8.71 -1.50
CA ALA A 277 14.84 8.67 -1.46
C ALA A 277 15.48 10.05 -1.76
N GLY A 278 16.79 10.04 -2.08
CA GLY A 278 17.54 11.27 -2.38
C GLY A 278 16.91 12.13 -3.48
N ARG A 279 16.35 11.49 -4.52
CA ARG A 279 15.46 12.11 -5.51
C ARG A 279 14.03 11.58 -5.30
N PRO A 280 13.17 12.30 -4.57
CA PRO A 280 11.84 11.81 -4.25
C PRO A 280 10.95 11.79 -5.50
N LYS A 281 10.18 10.70 -5.67
CA LYS A 281 9.21 10.50 -6.75
C LYS A 281 7.82 10.95 -6.28
N CYS A 282 7.67 12.25 -5.98
CA CYS A 282 6.47 12.81 -5.35
C CYS A 282 5.18 12.58 -6.15
N ASP A 283 5.27 12.58 -7.48
CA ASP A 283 4.12 12.37 -8.39
C ASP A 283 3.51 10.96 -8.24
N LEU A 284 4.26 9.98 -7.70
CA LEU A 284 3.81 8.60 -7.47
C LEU A 284 3.75 8.25 -5.97
N CYS A 285 3.83 9.27 -5.10
CA CYS A 285 3.91 9.06 -3.66
C CYS A 285 2.51 8.91 -3.06
N PRO A 286 2.20 7.78 -2.37
CA PRO A 286 0.86 7.54 -1.83
C PRO A 286 0.45 8.57 -0.77
N VAL A 287 1.43 9.22 -0.14
CA VAL A 287 1.23 10.26 0.89
C VAL A 287 1.59 11.66 0.39
N ALA A 288 1.62 11.89 -0.93
CA ALA A 288 1.96 13.19 -1.51
C ALA A 288 1.02 14.32 -1.06
N HIS A 289 -0.26 14.01 -0.90
CA HIS A 289 -1.29 14.98 -0.48
C HIS A 289 -1.04 15.52 0.94
N LEU A 290 -0.45 14.69 1.81
CA LEU A 290 -0.04 15.06 3.18
C LEU A 290 1.34 15.73 3.22
N CYS A 291 2.15 15.57 2.17
CA CYS A 291 3.54 16.00 2.17
C CYS A 291 3.70 17.44 1.69
N GLU A 292 4.11 18.32 2.60
CA GLU A 292 4.37 19.71 2.29
C GLU A 292 5.52 19.89 1.29
N HIS A 293 6.56 19.05 1.34
CA HIS A 293 7.58 19.00 0.29
C HIS A 293 6.98 18.68 -1.09
N ALA A 294 6.01 17.76 -1.17
CA ALA A 294 5.35 17.46 -2.44
C ALA A 294 4.47 18.63 -2.90
N ARG A 295 3.73 19.28 -1.99
CA ARG A 295 2.95 20.50 -2.31
C ARG A 295 3.83 21.63 -2.81
N HIS A 296 4.96 21.91 -2.15
CA HIS A 296 5.93 22.92 -2.61
C HIS A 296 6.69 22.48 -3.86
N ALA A 297 7.02 21.20 -4.02
CA ALA A 297 7.61 20.71 -5.26
C ALA A 297 6.63 20.86 -6.44
N SER A 298 5.33 20.74 -6.19
CA SER A 298 4.27 21.00 -7.18
C SER A 298 4.01 22.49 -7.41
N ALA A 299 4.04 23.33 -6.36
CA ALA A 299 3.78 24.77 -6.45
C ALA A 299 4.98 25.59 -6.93
N ASN A 300 6.20 25.15 -6.61
CA ASN A 300 7.47 25.79 -6.95
C ASN A 300 8.19 25.05 -8.10
N ARG A 301 7.51 24.07 -8.73
CA ARG A 301 7.73 23.79 -10.14
C ARG A 301 7.32 25.06 -10.89
N GLN A 302 8.28 25.96 -11.12
CA GLN A 302 8.34 26.51 -12.47
C GLN A 302 8.23 25.29 -13.39
N PRO A 303 7.29 25.26 -14.35
CA PRO A 303 7.28 24.20 -15.32
C PRO A 303 8.63 24.28 -16.00
N LYS A 304 9.60 23.46 -15.55
CA LYS A 304 10.76 23.14 -16.37
C LYS A 304 10.11 22.71 -17.66
N LEU A 305 10.27 23.50 -18.71
CA LEU A 305 9.81 23.18 -20.05
C LEU A 305 10.21 21.72 -20.26
N ARG A 306 9.23 20.83 -20.06
CA ARG A 306 9.48 19.40 -20.17
C ARG A 306 9.72 19.24 -21.64
N ARG A 307 10.93 18.80 -22.00
CA ARG A 307 11.33 18.57 -23.38
C ARG A 307 10.12 17.94 -24.07
N PRO A 308 9.54 18.61 -25.08
CA PRO A 308 8.44 18.08 -25.86
C PRO A 308 8.71 16.62 -26.21
N ILE A 309 7.69 15.78 -26.33
CA ILE A 309 7.91 14.34 -26.61
C ILE A 309 8.80 14.13 -27.86
N ARG A 310 8.72 15.03 -28.85
CA ARG A 310 9.61 15.07 -30.03
C ARG A 310 11.11 15.23 -29.74
N GLU A 311 11.49 15.65 -28.54
CA GLU A 311 12.87 15.79 -28.07
C GLU A 311 13.33 14.62 -27.18
N TRP A 312 12.46 13.64 -26.92
CA TRP A 312 12.84 12.40 -26.24
C TRP A 312 13.61 11.50 -27.20
N SER A 313 14.33 10.51 -26.67
CA SER A 313 14.91 9.46 -27.51
C SER A 313 13.80 8.74 -28.26
N GLU A 314 14.02 8.36 -29.53
CA GLU A 314 12.99 7.71 -30.36
C GLU A 314 12.44 6.44 -29.69
N THR A 315 13.31 5.68 -29.01
CA THR A 315 12.96 4.48 -28.26
C THR A 315 12.04 4.72 -27.06
N GLU A 316 11.89 5.96 -26.61
CA GLU A 316 11.03 6.33 -25.47
C GLU A 316 9.74 7.04 -25.90
N ARG A 317 9.63 7.47 -27.16
CA ARG A 317 8.45 8.19 -27.62
C ARG A 317 7.28 7.24 -27.83
N PRO A 318 6.08 7.55 -27.30
CA PRO A 318 4.92 6.65 -27.39
C PRO A 318 4.55 6.24 -28.82
N ARG A 319 4.56 7.17 -29.78
CA ARG A 319 4.14 6.89 -31.16
C ARG A 319 5.11 5.91 -31.83
N GLU A 320 6.41 6.17 -31.71
CA GLU A 320 7.49 5.36 -32.26
C GLU A 320 7.49 3.96 -31.63
N ARG A 321 7.34 3.87 -30.29
CA ARG A 321 7.19 2.58 -29.60
C ARG A 321 5.98 1.78 -30.06
N LEU A 322 4.84 2.44 -30.31
CA LEU A 322 3.64 1.79 -30.82
C LEU A 322 3.85 1.26 -32.24
N LEU A 323 4.53 2.02 -33.10
CA LEU A 323 4.88 1.59 -34.46
C LEU A 323 5.88 0.42 -34.48
N GLU A 324 6.78 0.35 -33.49
CA GLU A 324 7.67 -0.79 -33.27
C GLU A 324 6.99 -2.01 -32.62
N GLY A 325 5.69 -1.93 -32.30
CA GLY A 325 4.93 -3.02 -31.67
C GLY A 325 5.32 -3.29 -30.22
N ARG A 326 5.89 -2.30 -29.51
CA ARG A 326 6.23 -2.42 -28.09
C ARG A 326 5.00 -2.17 -27.21
N ASP A 327 5.03 -2.73 -26.00
CA ASP A 327 3.99 -2.46 -25.00
C ASP A 327 4.00 -0.99 -24.56
N LEU A 328 2.81 -0.41 -24.43
CA LEU A 328 2.57 0.94 -23.93
C LEU A 328 1.67 0.87 -22.69
N SER A 329 1.88 1.79 -21.76
CA SER A 329 0.93 2.05 -20.67
C SER A 329 -0.33 2.76 -21.16
N ASP A 330 -1.42 2.67 -20.39
CA ASP A 330 -2.67 3.39 -20.67
C ASP A 330 -2.45 4.89 -20.89
N ALA A 331 -1.57 5.51 -20.10
CA ALA A 331 -1.22 6.91 -20.23
C ALA A 331 -0.51 7.23 -21.54
N GLU A 332 0.33 6.31 -22.04
CA GLU A 332 1.03 6.48 -23.32
C GLU A 332 0.08 6.31 -24.51
N LEU A 333 -0.85 5.35 -24.45
CA LEU A 333 -1.90 5.17 -25.45
C LEU A 333 -2.82 6.40 -25.51
N MET A 334 -3.28 6.88 -24.35
CA MET A 334 -4.07 8.11 -24.26
C MET A 334 -3.29 9.33 -24.76
N ALA A 335 -1.98 9.43 -24.51
CA ALA A 335 -1.17 10.52 -25.02
C ALA A 335 -1.18 10.59 -26.55
N ILE A 336 -1.16 9.43 -27.23
CA ILE A 336 -1.25 9.35 -28.69
C ILE A 336 -2.61 9.86 -29.17
N VAL A 337 -3.71 9.45 -28.51
CA VAL A 337 -5.08 9.89 -28.83
C VAL A 337 -5.26 11.40 -28.61
N LEU A 338 -4.69 11.93 -27.54
CA LEU A 338 -4.74 13.35 -27.21
C LEU A 338 -3.91 14.20 -28.18
N GLY A 339 -2.88 13.62 -28.79
CA GLY A 339 -1.98 14.21 -29.78
C GLY A 339 -1.00 15.24 -29.21
N SER A 340 -1.44 16.07 -28.27
CA SER A 340 -0.63 17.13 -27.66
C SER A 340 -0.94 17.33 -26.17
N GLY A 341 0.07 17.81 -25.45
CA GLY A 341 -0.04 18.21 -24.05
C GLY A 341 -0.55 19.64 -23.88
N THR A 342 -0.05 20.31 -22.86
CA THR A 342 -0.19 21.75 -22.62
C THR A 342 1.20 22.38 -22.65
N PRO A 343 1.34 23.72 -22.57
CA PRO A 343 2.66 24.33 -22.39
C PRO A 343 3.39 23.85 -21.12
N GLN A 344 2.66 23.32 -20.13
CA GLN A 344 3.20 22.87 -18.84
C GLN A 344 3.31 21.35 -18.69
N LEU A 345 2.52 20.57 -19.46
CA LEU A 345 2.43 19.12 -19.36
C LEU A 345 2.68 18.47 -20.72
N SER A 346 3.50 17.43 -20.80
CA SER A 346 3.53 16.57 -22.00
C SER A 346 2.20 15.83 -22.16
N ALA A 347 1.93 15.30 -23.36
CA ALA A 347 0.70 14.53 -23.60
C ALA A 347 0.56 13.31 -22.68
N VAL A 348 1.68 12.67 -22.31
CA VAL A 348 1.73 11.53 -21.38
C VAL A 348 1.35 11.95 -19.95
N GLU A 349 1.78 13.12 -19.51
CA GLU A 349 1.43 13.61 -18.17
C GLU A 349 0.00 14.11 -18.09
N LEU A 350 -0.46 14.78 -19.15
CA LEU A 350 -1.86 15.15 -19.28
C LEU A 350 -2.74 13.88 -19.20
N ALA A 351 -2.36 12.82 -19.91
CA ALA A 351 -3.05 11.53 -19.85
C ALA A 351 -3.02 10.90 -18.45
N ARG A 352 -1.89 10.94 -17.74
CA ARG A 352 -1.80 10.47 -16.34
C ARG A 352 -2.73 11.25 -15.41
N GLY A 353 -2.76 12.57 -15.52
CA GLY A 353 -3.67 13.41 -14.73
C GLY A 353 -5.14 13.08 -15.00
N ILE A 354 -5.49 12.78 -16.25
CA ILE A 354 -6.84 12.32 -16.59
C ILE A 354 -7.14 10.96 -15.95
N LEU A 355 -6.22 9.99 -16.03
CA LEU A 355 -6.39 8.69 -15.39
C LEU A 355 -6.58 8.82 -13.87
N GLU A 356 -5.74 9.61 -13.21
CA GLU A 356 -5.82 9.85 -11.77
C GLU A 356 -7.15 10.48 -11.35
N ALA A 357 -7.65 11.47 -12.12
CA ALA A 357 -8.96 12.09 -11.86
C ALA A 357 -10.14 11.10 -11.95
N PHE A 358 -9.94 9.96 -12.62
CA PHE A 358 -10.91 8.88 -12.73
C PHE A 358 -10.52 7.63 -11.93
N GLY A 359 -9.59 7.76 -10.97
CA GLY A 359 -9.15 6.68 -10.08
C GLY A 359 -8.39 5.57 -10.81
N GLY A 360 -7.68 5.90 -11.89
CA GLY A 360 -6.91 4.97 -12.72
C GLY A 360 -7.75 4.10 -13.64
N SER A 361 -9.05 4.37 -13.80
CA SER A 361 -9.97 3.50 -14.55
C SER A 361 -10.30 4.04 -15.94
N LEU A 362 -9.79 3.39 -16.98
CA LEU A 362 -10.18 3.62 -18.37
C LEU A 362 -11.69 3.42 -18.60
N ALA A 363 -12.31 2.45 -17.92
CA ALA A 363 -13.74 2.18 -18.03
C ALA A 363 -14.60 3.37 -17.57
N ARG A 364 -14.22 4.02 -16.46
CA ARG A 364 -14.92 5.21 -15.96
C ARG A 364 -14.79 6.40 -16.92
N ILE A 365 -13.61 6.60 -17.50
CA ILE A 365 -13.39 7.64 -18.53
C ILE A 365 -14.25 7.35 -19.77
N GLY A 366 -14.28 6.09 -20.21
CA GLY A 366 -15.06 5.64 -21.36
C GLY A 366 -16.57 5.79 -21.17
N ALA A 367 -17.09 5.64 -19.96
CA ALA A 367 -18.51 5.81 -19.63
C ALA A 367 -18.94 7.29 -19.52
N ALA A 368 -18.07 8.15 -18.98
CA ALA A 368 -18.38 9.55 -18.71
C ALA A 368 -18.77 10.35 -19.98
N ALA A 369 -19.70 11.30 -19.83
CA ALA A 369 -20.03 12.24 -20.90
C ALA A 369 -18.87 13.26 -21.10
N PRO A 370 -18.68 13.86 -22.29
CA PRO A 370 -17.63 14.88 -22.49
C PRO A 370 -17.69 16.03 -21.47
N GLY A 371 -18.90 16.48 -21.12
CA GLY A 371 -19.11 17.51 -20.10
C GLY A 371 -18.64 17.08 -18.71
N GLU A 372 -18.89 15.81 -18.34
CA GLU A 372 -18.45 15.23 -17.07
C GLU A 372 -16.93 15.09 -17.01
N ILE A 373 -16.29 14.68 -18.12
CA ILE A 373 -14.83 14.65 -18.25
C ILE A 373 -14.25 16.02 -17.97
N MET A 374 -14.78 17.06 -18.63
CA MET A 374 -14.30 18.43 -18.41
C MET A 374 -14.54 18.92 -16.98
N ALA A 375 -15.70 18.61 -16.39
CA ALA A 375 -16.04 18.99 -15.02
C ALA A 375 -15.10 18.34 -13.98
N LYS A 376 -14.90 17.02 -14.05
CA LYS A 376 -13.99 16.29 -13.15
C LYS A 376 -12.54 16.75 -13.27
N LEU A 377 -12.08 17.03 -14.49
CA LEU A 377 -10.71 17.54 -14.69
C LEU A 377 -10.55 18.96 -14.13
N ARG A 378 -11.60 19.79 -14.20
CA ARG A 378 -11.61 21.11 -13.56
C ARG A 378 -11.52 21.00 -12.04
N GLU A 379 -12.27 20.10 -11.44
CA GLU A 379 -12.23 19.80 -10.00
C GLU A 379 -10.82 19.30 -9.58
N ALA A 380 -10.26 18.37 -10.35
CA ALA A 380 -8.91 17.84 -10.15
C ALA A 380 -7.78 18.82 -10.54
N ARG A 381 -8.11 20.05 -10.98
CA ARG A 381 -7.16 21.08 -11.46
C ARG A 381 -6.24 20.60 -12.58
N VAL A 382 -6.72 19.68 -13.41
CA VAL A 382 -6.03 19.19 -14.61
C VAL A 382 -6.47 20.05 -15.80
N GLY A 383 -5.66 21.06 -16.13
CA GLY A 383 -5.90 21.94 -17.26
C GLY A 383 -5.52 21.32 -18.61
N GLY A 384 -6.11 21.84 -19.70
CA GLY A 384 -5.68 21.52 -21.07
C GLY A 384 -6.48 20.43 -21.80
N VAL A 385 -7.63 20.03 -21.25
CA VAL A 385 -8.62 19.17 -21.91
C VAL A 385 -9.89 19.99 -22.16
N GLY A 386 -9.99 20.55 -23.37
CA GLY A 386 -11.21 21.19 -23.86
C GLY A 386 -12.12 20.22 -24.64
N PRO A 387 -13.20 20.73 -25.25
CA PRO A 387 -14.18 19.92 -25.98
C PRO A 387 -13.55 19.01 -27.05
N ALA A 388 -12.54 19.50 -27.78
CA ALA A 388 -11.87 18.74 -28.83
C ALA A 388 -11.13 17.50 -28.29
N LYS A 389 -10.37 17.64 -27.20
CA LYS A 389 -9.64 16.52 -26.58
C LYS A 389 -10.59 15.55 -25.87
N ALA A 390 -11.64 16.05 -25.23
CA ALA A 390 -12.69 15.22 -24.65
C ALA A 390 -13.41 14.39 -25.74
N ALA A 391 -13.74 15.01 -26.88
CA ALA A 391 -14.32 14.33 -28.03
C ALA A 391 -13.36 13.27 -28.61
N SER A 392 -12.06 13.57 -28.73
CA SER A 392 -11.04 12.61 -29.20
C SER A 392 -10.99 11.37 -28.31
N LEU A 393 -10.96 11.54 -26.99
CA LEU A 393 -11.00 10.41 -26.05
C LEU A 393 -12.27 9.58 -26.22
N LYS A 394 -13.44 10.24 -26.31
CA LYS A 394 -14.71 9.52 -26.50
C LYS A 394 -14.75 8.77 -27.82
N ALA A 395 -14.21 9.34 -28.90
CA ALA A 395 -14.09 8.65 -30.17
C ALA A 395 -13.20 7.40 -30.05
N ALA A 396 -12.06 7.49 -29.37
CA ALA A 396 -11.17 6.34 -29.16
C ALA A 396 -11.85 5.21 -28.37
N PHE A 397 -12.55 5.53 -27.27
CA PHE A 397 -13.30 4.52 -26.49
C PHE A 397 -14.46 3.92 -27.28
N GLU A 398 -15.17 4.73 -28.07
CA GLU A 398 -16.24 4.26 -28.95
C GLU A 398 -15.70 3.30 -30.01
N LEU A 399 -14.61 3.66 -30.67
CA LEU A 399 -13.92 2.80 -31.65
C LEU A 399 -13.44 1.51 -31.00
N GLY A 400 -12.81 1.58 -29.83
CA GLY A 400 -12.40 0.40 -29.08
C GLY A 400 -13.57 -0.51 -28.75
N ARG A 401 -14.70 0.05 -28.31
CA ARG A 401 -15.92 -0.73 -28.02
C ARG A 401 -16.50 -1.38 -29.27
N ARG A 402 -16.52 -0.69 -30.40
CA ARG A 402 -17.00 -1.23 -31.69
C ARG A 402 -16.07 -2.29 -32.25
N ALA A 403 -14.75 -2.07 -32.18
CA ALA A 403 -13.74 -3.03 -32.58
C ALA A 403 -13.80 -4.29 -31.72
N TRP A 404 -13.96 -4.12 -30.41
CA TRP A 404 -14.15 -5.22 -29.45
C TRP A 404 -15.47 -5.98 -29.68
N ALA A 405 -16.56 -5.28 -30.00
CA ALA A 405 -17.82 -5.90 -30.37
C ALA A 405 -17.75 -6.61 -31.73
N ALA A 406 -16.86 -6.17 -32.63
CA ALA A 406 -16.68 -6.72 -33.97
C ALA A 406 -15.59 -7.82 -34.04
N SER A 407 -14.77 -8.00 -33.01
CA SER A 407 -13.60 -8.88 -33.05
C SER A 407 -13.92 -10.38 -33.05
N GLY A 408 -15.15 -10.77 -32.70
CA GLY A 408 -15.58 -12.18 -32.71
C GLY A 408 -14.78 -13.11 -31.79
N ASP A 409 -13.98 -12.57 -30.85
CA ASP A 409 -13.10 -13.35 -29.97
C ASP A 409 -13.92 -14.22 -28.98
N PRO A 410 -13.73 -15.56 -28.97
CA PRO A 410 -14.40 -16.51 -28.09
C PRO A 410 -14.27 -16.24 -26.58
N ARG A 411 -13.29 -15.43 -26.15
CA ARG A 411 -13.08 -15.08 -24.73
C ARG A 411 -13.99 -13.97 -24.25
N VAL A 412 -14.51 -13.16 -25.17
CA VAL A 412 -15.47 -12.07 -24.92
C VAL A 412 -16.91 -12.60 -24.84
N THR A 413 -17.14 -13.71 -25.54
CA THR A 413 -18.43 -14.37 -25.70
C THR A 413 -18.70 -15.46 -24.65
N ALA A 414 -17.75 -15.72 -23.74
CA ALA A 414 -17.87 -16.77 -22.71
C ALA A 414 -18.84 -16.46 -21.56
N ARG A 415 -19.76 -15.50 -21.71
CA ARG A 415 -20.94 -15.44 -20.85
C ARG A 415 -21.96 -16.43 -21.37
N GLU A 416 -22.11 -17.52 -20.64
CA GLU A 416 -23.22 -18.45 -20.82
C GLU A 416 -24.52 -17.71 -20.47
N MET A 417 -25.42 -17.60 -21.46
CA MET A 417 -26.73 -16.96 -21.32
C MET A 417 -27.78 -18.00 -20.94
N SER A 418 -27.50 -18.79 -19.91
CA SER A 418 -28.37 -19.90 -19.47
C SER A 418 -29.42 -19.50 -18.42
N ARG A 419 -29.31 -18.30 -17.84
CA ARG A 419 -30.26 -17.78 -16.84
C ARG A 419 -30.89 -16.47 -17.31
N PRO A 420 -32.23 -16.33 -17.32
CA PRO A 420 -32.89 -15.09 -17.74
C PRO A 420 -32.45 -13.87 -16.93
N ARG A 421 -32.20 -14.02 -15.62
CA ARG A 421 -31.61 -12.94 -14.82
C ARG A 421 -30.25 -12.45 -15.34
N ALA A 422 -29.39 -13.36 -15.81
CA ALA A 422 -28.09 -13.00 -16.37
C ALA A 422 -28.24 -12.26 -17.72
N VAL A 423 -29.24 -12.64 -18.52
CA VAL A 423 -29.63 -11.94 -19.74
C VAL A 423 -30.08 -10.52 -19.39
N PHE A 424 -31.03 -10.36 -18.46
CA PHE A 424 -31.50 -9.04 -18.01
C PHE A 424 -30.35 -8.16 -17.50
N GLU A 425 -29.52 -8.66 -16.58
CA GLU A 425 -28.41 -7.88 -16.03
C GLU A 425 -27.41 -7.41 -17.08
N HIS A 426 -27.21 -8.22 -18.13
CA HIS A 426 -26.33 -7.89 -19.24
C HIS A 426 -26.93 -6.85 -20.19
N PHE A 427 -28.23 -6.95 -20.48
CA PHE A 427 -28.89 -6.12 -21.49
C PHE A 427 -29.64 -4.91 -20.91
N ARG A 428 -29.84 -4.80 -19.59
CA ARG A 428 -30.57 -3.66 -18.99
C ARG A 428 -30.00 -2.30 -19.40
N THR A 429 -28.68 -2.16 -19.46
CA THR A 429 -28.03 -0.90 -19.84
C THR A 429 -28.22 -0.55 -21.33
N LEU A 430 -28.56 -1.53 -22.17
CA LEU A 430 -28.90 -1.30 -23.57
C LEU A 430 -30.23 -0.55 -23.72
N PHE A 431 -31.15 -0.73 -22.76
CA PHE A 431 -32.52 -0.22 -22.81
C PHE A 431 -32.77 0.95 -21.85
N GLN A 432 -31.88 1.18 -20.88
CA GLN A 432 -31.98 2.31 -19.94
C GLN A 432 -32.12 3.67 -20.65
N GLY A 433 -33.16 4.41 -20.29
CA GLY A 433 -33.42 5.75 -20.81
C GLY A 433 -33.94 5.82 -22.25
N LYS A 434 -34.29 4.68 -22.87
CA LYS A 434 -34.89 4.66 -24.21
C LYS A 434 -36.38 4.92 -24.15
N GLY A 435 -36.82 6.03 -24.77
CA GLY A 435 -38.24 6.40 -24.87
C GLY A 435 -39.01 5.69 -25.99
N GLN A 436 -38.40 4.72 -26.69
CA GLN A 436 -39.02 3.94 -27.75
C GLN A 436 -38.78 2.45 -27.51
N GLU A 437 -39.73 1.63 -27.91
CA GLU A 437 -39.60 0.17 -27.91
C GLU A 437 -38.58 -0.24 -28.97
N GLU A 438 -37.66 -1.13 -28.62
CA GLU A 438 -36.73 -1.75 -29.55
C GLU A 438 -36.78 -3.28 -29.39
N PHE A 439 -36.91 -3.98 -30.51
CA PHE A 439 -36.86 -5.44 -30.54
C PHE A 439 -35.48 -5.90 -31.01
N TRP A 440 -34.86 -6.78 -30.24
CA TRP A 440 -33.52 -7.30 -30.45
C TRP A 440 -33.52 -8.83 -30.47
N VAL A 441 -32.62 -9.38 -31.28
CA VAL A 441 -32.30 -10.81 -31.29
C VAL A 441 -30.86 -11.02 -30.85
N VAL A 442 -30.67 -11.92 -29.90
CA VAL A 442 -29.36 -12.33 -29.37
C VAL A 442 -29.01 -13.68 -29.99
N LEU A 443 -27.84 -13.77 -30.61
CA LEU A 443 -27.36 -14.96 -31.31
C LEU A 443 -26.48 -15.78 -30.37
N LEU A 444 -26.71 -17.08 -30.27
CA LEU A 444 -26.01 -17.98 -29.36
C LEU A 444 -25.40 -19.18 -30.10
N ASN A 445 -24.23 -19.63 -29.64
CA ASN A 445 -23.62 -20.86 -30.13
C ASN A 445 -24.19 -22.11 -29.42
N THR A 446 -23.70 -23.29 -29.78
CA THR A 446 -24.15 -24.59 -29.22
C THR A 446 -23.94 -24.74 -27.71
N LYS A 447 -23.09 -23.90 -27.10
CA LYS A 447 -22.86 -23.83 -25.64
C LYS A 447 -23.61 -22.66 -24.98
N ASN A 448 -24.64 -22.12 -25.64
CA ASN A 448 -25.44 -20.97 -25.22
C ASN A 448 -24.59 -19.73 -24.88
N ARG A 449 -23.48 -19.54 -25.60
CA ARG A 449 -22.60 -18.37 -25.45
C ARG A 449 -22.95 -17.31 -26.47
N LEU A 450 -22.93 -16.05 -26.06
CA LEU A 450 -23.28 -14.88 -26.86
C LEU A 450 -22.38 -14.75 -28.09
N MET A 451 -22.89 -14.93 -29.30
CA MET A 451 -22.18 -14.68 -30.56
C MET A 451 -22.33 -13.23 -31.02
N GLY A 452 -23.49 -12.63 -30.76
CA GLY A 452 -23.79 -11.26 -31.17
C GLY A 452 -25.22 -10.85 -30.84
N GLN A 453 -25.58 -9.60 -31.14
CA GLN A 453 -26.92 -9.05 -30.94
C GLN A 453 -27.31 -8.15 -32.13
N ARG A 454 -28.58 -8.15 -32.53
CA ARG A 454 -29.09 -7.37 -33.66
C ARG A 454 -30.40 -6.69 -33.29
N CYS A 455 -30.52 -5.41 -33.60
CA CYS A 455 -31.77 -4.66 -33.49
C CYS A 455 -32.61 -4.97 -34.72
N VAL A 456 -33.77 -5.60 -34.53
CA VAL A 456 -34.70 -5.98 -35.61
C VAL A 456 -35.70 -4.85 -35.87
N SER A 457 -36.17 -4.19 -34.81
CA SER A 457 -37.16 -3.12 -34.89
C SER A 457 -36.88 -2.02 -33.88
N ARG A 458 -37.29 -0.78 -34.20
CA ARG A 458 -37.39 0.37 -33.29
C ARG A 458 -38.71 1.11 -33.58
N GLY A 459 -39.53 1.34 -32.57
CA GLY A 459 -40.86 1.97 -32.69
C GLY A 459 -41.95 1.16 -32.00
N THR A 460 -43.19 1.66 -31.97
CA THR A 460 -44.32 0.99 -31.31
C THR A 460 -44.61 -0.39 -31.90
N LEU A 461 -44.74 -1.42 -31.05
CA LEU A 461 -45.06 -2.81 -31.39
C LEU A 461 -46.46 -2.96 -32.01
N ASN A 462 -46.64 -2.51 -33.25
CA ASN A 462 -47.71 -2.99 -34.12
C ASN A 462 -47.26 -4.31 -34.76
N SER A 463 -48.17 -5.26 -34.91
CA SER A 463 -47.97 -6.65 -35.40
C SER A 463 -47.30 -6.80 -36.78
N SER A 464 -46.95 -5.69 -37.44
CA SER A 464 -46.27 -5.63 -38.73
C SER A 464 -44.76 -5.34 -38.66
N ILE A 465 -44.18 -4.94 -37.51
CA ILE A 465 -42.80 -4.41 -37.52
C ILE A 465 -41.73 -5.51 -37.31
N VAL A 466 -42.04 -6.62 -36.62
CA VAL A 466 -41.08 -7.71 -36.39
C VAL A 466 -41.45 -8.93 -37.24
N HIS A 467 -40.80 -9.08 -38.39
CA HIS A 467 -41.02 -10.22 -39.27
C HIS A 467 -40.02 -11.37 -38.96
N PRO A 468 -40.45 -12.65 -38.89
CA PRO A 468 -39.55 -13.77 -38.59
C PRO A 468 -38.32 -13.84 -39.51
N ARG A 469 -38.49 -13.48 -40.78
CA ARG A 469 -37.38 -13.38 -41.75
C ARG A 469 -36.24 -12.48 -41.28
N ASP A 470 -36.56 -11.35 -40.64
CA ASP A 470 -35.54 -10.38 -40.20
C ASP A 470 -34.91 -10.81 -38.89
N VAL A 471 -35.68 -11.47 -38.02
CA VAL A 471 -35.18 -12.08 -36.78
C VAL A 471 -34.16 -13.18 -37.09
N PHE A 472 -34.47 -14.08 -38.03
CA PHE A 472 -33.64 -15.25 -38.31
C PHE A 472 -32.60 -15.05 -39.42
N ARG A 473 -32.65 -13.97 -40.21
CA ARG A 473 -31.66 -13.68 -41.26
C ARG A 473 -30.22 -13.73 -40.74
N ASP A 474 -29.96 -12.98 -39.67
CA ASP A 474 -28.61 -12.90 -39.10
C ASP A 474 -28.26 -14.17 -38.30
N ALA A 475 -29.25 -14.84 -37.69
CA ALA A 475 -29.05 -16.12 -37.02
C ALA A 475 -28.57 -17.21 -37.98
N VAL A 476 -29.17 -17.29 -39.18
CA VAL A 476 -28.75 -18.20 -40.24
C VAL A 476 -27.37 -17.80 -40.78
N ARG A 477 -27.17 -16.52 -41.11
CA ARG A 477 -25.89 -16.02 -41.65
C ARG A 477 -24.72 -16.32 -40.72
N GLU A 478 -24.92 -16.21 -39.41
CA GLU A 478 -23.88 -16.36 -38.40
C GLU A 478 -23.83 -17.77 -37.80
N SER A 479 -24.58 -18.73 -38.35
CA SER A 479 -24.62 -20.12 -37.87
C SER A 479 -24.96 -20.23 -36.37
N ALA A 480 -25.91 -19.42 -35.91
CA ALA A 480 -26.37 -19.47 -34.53
C ALA A 480 -27.12 -20.78 -34.26
N ALA A 481 -26.78 -21.45 -33.15
CA ALA A 481 -27.46 -22.68 -32.72
C ALA A 481 -28.78 -22.38 -31.99
N ALA A 482 -28.89 -21.18 -31.41
CA ALA A 482 -30.07 -20.71 -30.71
C ALA A 482 -30.12 -19.18 -30.67
N VAL A 483 -31.28 -18.64 -30.30
CA VAL A 483 -31.51 -17.21 -30.11
C VAL A 483 -32.25 -16.91 -28.81
N ILE A 484 -32.04 -15.71 -28.28
CA ILE A 484 -32.89 -15.10 -27.24
C ILE A 484 -33.49 -13.83 -27.82
N LEU A 485 -34.80 -13.65 -27.66
CA LEU A 485 -35.53 -12.45 -28.07
C LEU A 485 -35.54 -11.44 -26.93
N LEU A 486 -35.41 -10.17 -27.23
CA LEU A 486 -35.43 -9.09 -26.24
C LEU A 486 -36.25 -7.91 -26.74
N HIS A 487 -37.07 -7.32 -25.89
CA HIS A 487 -37.54 -5.96 -26.10
C HIS A 487 -37.74 -5.21 -24.80
N ASN A 488 -37.83 -3.89 -24.87
CA ASN A 488 -38.14 -3.05 -23.72
C ASN A 488 -39.55 -2.49 -23.80
N HIS A 489 -40.17 -2.26 -22.65
CA HIS A 489 -41.36 -1.43 -22.52
C HIS A 489 -40.96 -0.07 -21.93
N PRO A 490 -41.07 1.06 -22.69
CA PRO A 490 -40.79 2.40 -22.19
C PRO A 490 -41.62 2.81 -20.97
N SER A 491 -42.78 2.17 -20.76
CA SER A 491 -43.61 2.32 -19.54
C SER A 491 -42.92 1.83 -18.27
N GLY A 492 -41.88 0.99 -18.40
CA GLY A 492 -41.14 0.36 -17.30
C GLY A 492 -41.73 -0.96 -16.80
N ASP A 493 -42.95 -1.32 -17.22
CA ASP A 493 -43.63 -2.55 -16.82
C ASP A 493 -43.33 -3.69 -17.81
N PRO A 494 -42.66 -4.79 -17.39
CA PRO A 494 -42.25 -5.85 -18.28
C PRO A 494 -43.36 -6.86 -18.62
N ARG A 495 -44.59 -6.70 -18.13
CA ARG A 495 -45.69 -7.67 -18.42
C ARG A 495 -45.99 -7.76 -19.93
N PRO A 496 -46.04 -8.97 -20.51
CA PRO A 496 -46.24 -9.14 -21.95
C PRO A 496 -47.68 -8.84 -22.36
N SER A 497 -47.83 -8.16 -23.50
CA SER A 497 -49.10 -7.97 -24.21
C SER A 497 -49.58 -9.25 -24.90
N ALA A 498 -50.80 -9.23 -25.46
CA ALA A 498 -51.30 -10.32 -26.28
C ALA A 498 -50.50 -10.44 -27.59
N GLU A 499 -50.07 -9.31 -28.12
CA GLU A 499 -49.22 -9.19 -29.31
C GLU A 499 -47.84 -9.80 -29.07
N ASP A 500 -47.23 -9.55 -27.91
CA ASP A 500 -45.94 -10.15 -27.53
C ASP A 500 -46.05 -11.67 -27.50
N ARG A 501 -47.11 -12.20 -26.88
CA ARG A 501 -47.36 -13.65 -26.80
C ARG A 501 -47.56 -14.26 -28.17
N ALA A 502 -48.34 -13.60 -29.04
CA ALA A 502 -48.55 -14.06 -30.41
C ALA A 502 -47.26 -14.05 -31.24
N LEU A 503 -46.46 -12.99 -31.11
CA LEU A 503 -45.17 -12.84 -31.78
C LEU A 503 -44.19 -13.92 -31.30
N THR A 504 -44.07 -14.13 -29.99
CA THR A 504 -43.21 -15.17 -29.39
C THR A 504 -43.54 -16.55 -29.96
N ARG A 505 -44.82 -16.94 -29.96
CA ARG A 505 -45.26 -18.25 -30.49
C ARG A 505 -44.86 -18.42 -31.95
N ARG A 506 -45.14 -17.41 -32.78
CA ARG A 506 -44.78 -17.42 -34.20
C ARG A 506 -43.27 -17.55 -34.41
N LEU A 507 -42.46 -16.86 -33.62
CA LEU A 507 -41.00 -16.94 -33.72
C LEU A 507 -40.45 -18.28 -33.24
N VAL A 508 -41.04 -18.86 -32.20
CA VAL A 508 -40.69 -20.21 -31.72
C VAL A 508 -40.97 -21.27 -32.80
N GLU A 509 -42.15 -21.24 -33.43
CA GLU A 509 -42.52 -22.16 -34.53
C GLU A 509 -41.57 -22.05 -35.73
N VAL A 510 -41.23 -20.82 -36.13
CA VAL A 510 -40.27 -20.59 -37.23
C VAL A 510 -38.86 -21.04 -36.84
N GLY A 511 -38.43 -20.78 -35.60
CA GLY A 511 -37.14 -21.24 -35.09
C GLY A 511 -37.03 -22.77 -35.12
N GLN A 512 -38.08 -23.47 -34.69
CA GLN A 512 -38.16 -24.93 -34.79
C GLN A 512 -38.05 -25.42 -36.24
N THR A 513 -38.75 -24.77 -37.17
CA THR A 513 -38.70 -25.09 -38.60
C THR A 513 -37.30 -24.91 -39.19
N LEU A 514 -36.57 -23.89 -38.75
CA LEU A 514 -35.20 -23.60 -39.20
C LEU A 514 -34.12 -24.40 -38.47
N GLY A 515 -34.46 -25.14 -37.41
CA GLY A 515 -33.49 -25.79 -36.54
C GLY A 515 -32.70 -24.83 -35.65
N ILE A 516 -33.21 -23.61 -35.41
CA ILE A 516 -32.60 -22.59 -34.54
C ILE A 516 -33.52 -22.39 -33.33
N ARG A 517 -33.09 -22.87 -32.16
CA ARG A 517 -33.93 -22.83 -30.95
C ARG A 517 -34.14 -21.39 -30.48
N VAL A 518 -35.37 -21.03 -30.11
CA VAL A 518 -35.64 -19.81 -29.33
C VAL A 518 -35.62 -20.21 -27.86
N LEU A 519 -34.57 -19.83 -27.13
CA LEU A 519 -34.39 -20.25 -25.73
C LEU A 519 -35.25 -19.45 -24.76
N ASP A 520 -35.43 -18.17 -25.05
CA ASP A 520 -36.24 -17.29 -24.22
C ASP A 520 -36.69 -16.06 -25.01
N HIS A 521 -37.70 -15.38 -24.48
CA HIS A 521 -38.06 -14.02 -24.82
C HIS A 521 -38.08 -13.22 -23.51
N VAL A 522 -37.20 -12.22 -23.38
CA VAL A 522 -37.11 -11.40 -22.17
C VAL A 522 -37.56 -9.97 -22.45
N ILE A 523 -38.59 -9.53 -21.75
CA ILE A 523 -39.07 -8.15 -21.75
C ILE A 523 -38.37 -7.39 -20.62
N VAL A 524 -37.72 -6.28 -20.97
CA VAL A 524 -36.92 -5.46 -20.05
C VAL A 524 -37.74 -4.23 -19.61
N GLY A 525 -38.03 -4.16 -18.32
CA GLY A 525 -38.64 -3.00 -17.66
C GLY A 525 -37.60 -2.06 -17.05
N ALA A 526 -38.03 -1.21 -16.10
CA ALA A 526 -37.13 -0.25 -15.44
C ALA A 526 -36.09 -0.94 -14.53
N ASP A 527 -36.56 -1.74 -13.56
CA ASP A 527 -35.73 -2.50 -12.61
C ASP A 527 -36.07 -4.00 -12.60
N GLU A 528 -37.02 -4.41 -13.44
CA GLU A 528 -37.57 -5.77 -13.48
C GLU A 528 -37.58 -6.32 -14.92
N TYR A 529 -37.80 -7.62 -15.06
CA TYR A 529 -37.93 -8.29 -16.35
C TYR A 529 -39.03 -9.35 -16.33
N TYR A 530 -39.49 -9.72 -17.52
CA TYR A 530 -40.36 -10.87 -17.74
C TYR A 530 -39.69 -11.86 -18.68
N SER A 531 -39.56 -13.11 -18.26
CA SER A 531 -39.01 -14.20 -19.09
C SER A 531 -40.11 -15.18 -19.46
N PHE A 532 -40.33 -15.39 -20.75
CA PHE A 532 -41.31 -16.37 -21.22
C PHE A 532 -40.91 -17.80 -20.85
N ALA A 533 -39.62 -18.11 -20.80
CA ALA A 533 -39.12 -19.43 -20.37
C ALA A 533 -39.36 -19.68 -18.88
N GLU A 534 -39.03 -18.73 -17.99
CA GLU A 534 -39.29 -18.86 -16.54
C GLU A 534 -40.77 -18.99 -16.21
N ASN A 535 -41.65 -18.40 -17.04
CA ASN A 535 -43.10 -18.46 -16.88
C ASN A 535 -43.76 -19.64 -17.62
N GLY A 536 -42.97 -20.55 -18.23
CA GLY A 536 -43.47 -21.77 -18.86
C GLY A 536 -44.20 -21.56 -20.20
N GLU A 537 -44.03 -20.39 -20.83
CA GLU A 537 -44.66 -20.06 -22.12
C GLU A 537 -43.79 -20.42 -23.33
N ILE A 538 -42.50 -20.69 -23.09
CA ILE A 538 -41.60 -21.36 -24.01
C ILE A 538 -41.19 -22.68 -23.36
N ALA A 539 -41.35 -23.79 -24.08
CA ALA A 539 -41.01 -25.10 -23.55
C ALA A 539 -39.51 -25.21 -23.22
N PRO A 540 -39.12 -25.81 -22.08
CA PRO A 540 -37.72 -26.07 -21.79
C PRO A 540 -37.15 -27.05 -22.82
N THR A 541 -36.10 -26.62 -23.54
CA THR A 541 -35.41 -27.41 -24.58
C THR A 541 -34.31 -28.29 -24.02
#